data_AF-A0A3D2AXL5-F1
#
_entry.id   AF-A0A3D2AXL5-F1
#
_cell.length_a   1.000
_cell.length_b   1.000
_cell.length_c   1.000
_cell.angle_alpha   90.00
_cell.angle_beta   90.00
_cell.angle_gamma   90.00
#
_symmetry.space_group_name_H-M   'P 1'
#
loop_
_entity.id
_entity.type
_entity.pdbx_description
1 polymer ?
#
loop_
_entity_poly.entity_id
_entity_poly.type
_entity_poly.pdbx_seq_one_letter_code
_entity_poly.pdbx_strand_id
1 'polypeptide(L)'
;TAVALLLFAVIPPILGLVALSAHPGLENPDLALPTLLMESVPPVVGSLGLVALFSAEISSADAILFMLATSLSQDLYRRYLSPEADDVTVLRVARLAAAGGGALGVALSVIAESVIDVMTIFYTLLSVSLFVPIIAGLYLRWTRTPEILTAIVTGVTAVLVTHLTATVQIVTPAMVGLIVSVTTAGLVGAARISMRQEGRER
;
A
#
# COMPACT_ATOMS: atom_id res chain seq x y z
N THR A 1 11.16 6.06 19.72
CA THR A 1 10.10 6.08 18.69
C THR A 1 9.24 4.83 18.71
N ALA A 2 9.78 3.61 18.63
CA ALA A 2 8.98 2.37 18.63
C ALA A 2 8.02 2.23 19.84
N VAL A 3 8.51 2.47 21.06
CA VAL A 3 7.66 2.42 22.28
C VAL A 3 6.52 3.45 22.22
N ALA A 4 6.80 4.66 21.75
CA ALA A 4 5.79 5.71 21.62
C ALA A 4 4.71 5.34 20.59
N LEU A 5 5.09 4.73 19.47
CA LEU A 5 4.14 4.22 18.48
C LEU A 5 3.29 3.07 19.02
N LEU A 6 3.89 2.19 19.82
CA LEU A 6 3.19 1.07 20.46
C LEU A 6 2.14 1.58 21.45
N LEU A 7 2.50 2.59 22.26
CA LEU A 7 1.54 3.26 23.15
C LEU A 7 0.45 4.00 22.35
N PHE A 8 0.81 4.66 21.26
CA PHE A 8 -0.14 5.37 20.41
C PHE A 8 -1.12 4.43 19.69
N ALA A 9 -0.69 3.24 19.27
CA ALA A 9 -1.50 2.28 18.53
C ALA A 9 -2.75 1.80 19.29
N VAL A 10 -2.76 1.93 20.62
CA VAL A 10 -3.90 1.57 21.46
C VAL A 10 -5.00 2.65 21.46
N ILE A 11 -4.64 3.90 21.14
CA ILE A 11 -5.55 5.05 21.23
C ILE A 11 -6.70 4.96 20.21
N PRO A 12 -6.46 4.76 18.89
CA PRO A 12 -7.55 4.71 17.91
C PRO A 12 -8.58 3.59 18.15
N PRO A 13 -8.18 2.34 18.49
CA PRO A 13 -9.13 1.29 18.83
C PRO A 13 -10.01 1.63 20.04
N ILE A 14 -9.44 2.24 21.08
CA ILE A 14 -10.22 2.68 22.25
C ILE A 14 -11.24 3.74 21.83
N LEU A 15 -10.85 4.72 21.02
CA LEU A 15 -11.78 5.73 20.51
C LEU A 15 -12.90 5.10 19.68
N GLY A 16 -12.59 4.09 18.86
CA GLY A 16 -13.59 3.30 18.13
C GLY A 16 -14.57 2.56 19.05
N LEU A 17 -14.08 1.95 20.14
CA LEU A 17 -14.93 1.29 21.14
C LEU A 17 -15.83 2.29 21.88
N VAL A 18 -15.29 3.47 22.21
CA VAL A 18 -16.07 4.56 22.82
C VAL A 18 -17.16 5.02 21.85
N ALA A 19 -16.83 5.22 20.57
CA ALA A 19 -17.80 5.58 19.53
C ALA A 19 -18.92 4.55 19.43
N LEU A 20 -18.57 3.26 19.39
CA LEU A 20 -19.53 2.17 19.34
C LEU A 20 -20.48 2.16 20.55
N SER A 21 -19.97 2.48 21.74
CA SER A 21 -20.78 2.53 22.97
C SER A 21 -21.66 3.77 23.07
N ALA A 22 -21.19 4.92 22.60
CA ALA A 22 -21.88 6.20 22.67
C ALA A 22 -22.92 6.36 21.56
N HIS A 23 -22.64 5.81 20.37
CA HIS A 23 -23.45 5.93 19.17
C HIS A 23 -23.71 4.55 18.54
N PRO A 24 -24.49 3.67 19.20
CA PRO A 24 -24.80 2.36 18.66
C PRO A 24 -25.71 2.49 17.42
N GLY A 25 -25.22 2.10 16.25
CA GLY A 25 -25.99 2.13 15.00
C GLY A 25 -25.53 3.14 13.95
N LEU A 26 -24.27 3.63 14.02
CA LEU A 26 -23.66 4.39 12.94
C LEU A 26 -23.77 3.64 11.60
N GLU A 27 -24.43 4.25 10.61
CA GLU A 27 -24.57 3.69 9.26
C GLU A 27 -23.21 3.54 8.58
N ASN A 28 -22.31 4.50 8.80
CA ASN A 28 -20.94 4.46 8.30
C ASN A 28 -19.94 4.45 9.48
N PRO A 29 -19.24 3.32 9.72
CA PRO A 29 -18.25 3.23 10.79
C PRO A 29 -17.02 4.13 10.58
N ASP A 30 -16.73 4.55 9.35
CA ASP A 30 -15.60 5.46 9.05
C ASP A 30 -15.84 6.87 9.63
N LEU A 31 -17.09 7.22 9.97
CA LEU A 31 -17.45 8.50 10.59
C LEU A 31 -17.41 8.49 12.12
N ALA A 32 -17.03 7.36 12.75
CA ALA A 32 -17.05 7.21 14.21
C ALA A 32 -16.29 8.31 14.96
N LEU A 33 -15.07 8.64 14.51
CA LEU A 33 -14.23 9.65 15.15
C LEU A 33 -14.77 11.09 14.94
N PRO A 34 -15.14 11.51 13.71
CA PRO A 34 -15.84 12.78 13.50
C PRO A 34 -17.10 12.95 14.36
N THR A 35 -17.97 11.93 14.42
CA THR A 35 -19.21 11.98 15.20
C THR A 35 -18.93 12.15 16.70
N LEU A 36 -17.96 11.42 17.24
CA LEU A 36 -17.54 11.61 18.64
C LEU A 36 -17.09 13.04 18.93
N LEU A 37 -16.29 13.62 18.04
CA LEU A 37 -15.78 14.98 18.22
C LEU A 37 -16.88 16.03 18.12
N MET A 38 -17.90 15.82 17.29
CA MET A 38 -19.01 16.75 17.13
C MET A 38 -20.07 16.64 18.25
N GLU A 39 -20.37 15.42 18.71
CA GLU A 39 -21.55 15.18 19.54
C GLU A 39 -21.22 14.85 21.00
N SER A 40 -20.02 14.32 21.28
CA SER A 40 -19.67 13.80 22.62
C SER A 40 -18.71 14.70 23.39
N VAL A 41 -18.25 15.80 22.80
CA VAL A 41 -17.21 16.68 23.36
C VAL A 41 -17.68 18.14 23.29
N PRO A 42 -17.27 19.03 24.24
CA PRO A 42 -17.60 20.44 24.17
C PRO A 42 -17.23 21.08 22.81
N PRO A 43 -18.08 21.94 22.22
CA PRO A 43 -17.93 22.40 20.83
C PRO A 43 -16.55 22.96 20.47
N VAL A 44 -15.94 23.72 21.39
CA VAL A 44 -14.60 24.29 21.18
C VAL A 44 -13.55 23.19 21.04
N VAL A 45 -13.55 22.21 21.94
CA VAL A 45 -12.58 21.11 21.93
C VAL A 45 -12.84 20.16 20.76
N GLY A 46 -14.11 19.87 20.47
CA GLY A 46 -14.53 19.08 19.30
C GLY A 46 -14.05 19.68 17.98
N SER A 47 -14.28 20.99 17.77
CA SER A 47 -13.83 21.69 16.57
C SER A 47 -12.30 21.69 16.41
N LEU A 48 -11.56 21.92 17.50
CA LEU A 48 -10.10 21.87 17.48
C LEU A 48 -9.59 20.46 17.16
N GLY A 49 -10.22 19.43 17.73
CA GLY A 49 -9.92 18.02 17.41
C GLY A 49 -10.17 17.69 15.95
N LEU A 50 -11.26 18.19 15.37
CA LEU A 50 -11.60 17.96 13.97
C LEU A 50 -10.62 18.68 13.02
N VAL A 51 -10.23 19.91 13.35
CA VAL A 51 -9.16 20.63 12.61
C VAL A 51 -7.84 19.87 12.70
N ALA A 52 -7.47 19.36 13.87
CA ALA A 52 -6.26 18.58 14.05
C ALA A 52 -6.29 17.27 13.23
N LEU A 53 -7.43 16.57 13.21
CA LEU A 53 -7.65 15.36 12.42
C LEU A 53 -7.42 15.63 10.93
N PHE A 54 -8.14 16.60 10.36
CA PHE A 54 -8.01 16.92 8.93
C PHE A 54 -6.62 17.47 8.59
N SER A 55 -6.01 18.24 9.48
CA SER A 55 -4.64 18.72 9.27
C SER A 55 -3.64 17.56 9.19
N ALA A 56 -3.82 16.52 10.00
CA ALA A 56 -2.96 15.33 9.98
C ALA A 56 -3.14 14.51 8.68
N GLU A 57 -4.39 14.35 8.23
CA GLU A 57 -4.71 13.66 6.97
C GLU A 57 -4.15 14.41 5.75
N ILE A 58 -4.32 15.73 5.69
CA ILE A 58 -3.78 16.55 4.59
C ILE A 58 -2.25 16.48 4.55
N SER A 59 -1.57 16.48 5.71
CA SER A 59 -0.11 16.32 5.77
C SER A 59 0.34 14.94 5.25
N SER A 60 -0.45 13.90 5.51
CA SER A 60 -0.14 12.55 5.02
C SER A 60 -0.37 12.43 3.51
N ALA A 61 -1.46 12.99 3.01
CA ALA A 61 -1.78 13.04 1.59
C ALA A 61 -0.72 13.83 0.80
N ASP A 62 -0.27 14.98 1.31
CA ASP A 62 0.79 15.79 0.68
C ASP A 62 2.11 15.00 0.56
N ALA A 63 2.52 14.33 1.64
CA ALA A 63 3.72 13.49 1.63
C ALA A 63 3.63 12.34 0.61
N ILE A 64 2.48 11.67 0.52
CA ILE A 64 2.25 10.59 -0.45
C ILE A 64 2.26 11.12 -1.89
N LEU A 65 1.59 12.23 -2.17
CA LEU A 65 1.57 12.85 -3.49
C LEU A 65 2.96 13.34 -3.90
N PHE A 66 3.72 13.89 -2.96
CA PHE A 66 5.11 14.29 -3.18
C PHE A 66 6.01 13.09 -3.51
N MET A 67 5.87 11.98 -2.76
CA MET A 67 6.61 10.74 -3.05
C MET A 67 6.22 10.18 -4.42
N LEU A 68 4.93 10.10 -4.75
CA LEU A 68 4.45 9.66 -6.06
C LEU A 68 5.01 10.53 -7.20
N ALA A 69 4.92 11.85 -7.05
CA ALA A 69 5.40 12.80 -8.03
C ALA A 69 6.91 12.68 -8.26
N THR A 70 7.67 12.54 -7.18
CA THR A 70 9.13 12.40 -7.24
C THR A 70 9.52 11.05 -7.85
N SER A 71 8.91 9.94 -7.43
CA SER A 71 9.19 8.63 -8.00
C SER A 71 8.80 8.54 -9.49
N LEU A 72 7.66 9.10 -9.89
CA LEU A 72 7.28 9.08 -11.31
C LEU A 72 8.21 9.96 -12.16
N SER A 73 8.59 11.13 -11.67
CA SER A 73 9.40 12.08 -12.43
C SER A 73 10.89 11.72 -12.46
N GLN A 74 11.49 11.33 -11.34
CA GLN A 74 12.92 11.01 -11.25
C GLN A 74 13.18 9.53 -11.54
N ASP A 75 12.48 8.64 -10.85
CA ASP A 75 12.79 7.20 -10.89
C ASP A 75 12.28 6.53 -12.16
N LEU A 76 11.14 6.99 -12.71
CA LEU A 76 10.57 6.45 -13.94
C LEU A 76 10.91 7.33 -15.15
N TYR A 77 10.49 8.59 -15.15
CA TYR A 77 10.60 9.45 -16.33
C TYR A 77 12.05 9.80 -16.67
N ARG A 78 12.78 10.46 -15.76
CA ARG A 78 14.17 10.83 -16.00
C ARG A 78 15.05 9.60 -16.18
N ARG A 79 14.95 8.59 -15.31
CA ARG A 79 15.84 7.44 -15.37
C ARG A 79 15.62 6.50 -16.58
N TYR A 80 14.38 6.28 -17.00
CA TYR A 80 14.07 5.26 -18.02
C TYR A 80 13.44 5.80 -19.32
N LEU A 81 12.64 6.86 -19.26
CA LEU A 81 11.93 7.38 -20.45
C LEU A 81 12.71 8.48 -21.17
N SER A 82 13.32 9.40 -20.43
CA SER A 82 14.10 10.52 -21.00
C SER A 82 15.26 10.94 -20.07
N PRO A 83 16.41 10.25 -20.15
CA PRO A 83 17.62 10.55 -19.35
C PRO A 83 18.17 11.96 -19.52
N GLU A 84 17.94 12.57 -20.67
CA GLU A 84 18.44 13.90 -21.03
C GLU A 84 17.41 15.02 -20.74
N ALA A 85 16.29 14.70 -20.09
CA ALA A 85 15.28 15.71 -19.75
C ALA A 85 15.84 16.80 -18.83
N ASP A 86 15.51 18.06 -19.15
CA ASP A 86 15.86 19.22 -18.35
C ASP A 86 14.99 19.31 -17.08
N ASP A 87 15.48 20.00 -16.05
CA ASP A 87 14.80 20.07 -14.75
C ASP A 87 13.41 20.73 -14.85
N VAL A 88 13.18 21.62 -15.83
CA VAL A 88 11.87 22.22 -16.08
C VAL A 88 10.87 21.18 -16.58
N THR A 89 11.26 20.31 -17.51
CA THR A 89 10.40 19.23 -17.99
C THR A 89 10.13 18.21 -16.88
N VAL A 90 11.15 17.82 -16.12
CA VAL A 90 10.99 16.89 -15.00
C VAL A 90 10.03 17.46 -13.94
N LEU A 91 10.13 18.76 -13.63
CA LEU A 91 9.20 19.43 -12.72
C LEU A 91 7.76 19.45 -13.27
N ARG A 92 7.57 19.65 -14.58
CA ARG A 92 6.24 19.57 -15.20
C ARG A 92 5.66 18.16 -15.08
N VAL A 93 6.46 17.13 -15.31
CA VAL A 93 6.05 15.72 -15.13
C VAL A 93 5.67 15.46 -13.67
N ALA A 94 6.46 15.93 -12.70
CA ALA A 94 6.15 15.79 -11.28
C ALA A 94 4.79 16.43 -10.93
N ARG A 95 4.52 17.65 -11.43
CA ARG A 95 3.23 18.34 -11.20
C ARG A 95 2.05 17.60 -11.84
N LEU A 96 2.22 17.08 -13.06
CA LEU A 96 1.20 16.28 -13.73
C LEU A 96 0.96 14.95 -13.01
N ALA A 97 2.01 14.33 -12.50
CA ALA A 97 1.92 13.12 -11.68
C ALA A 97 1.17 13.36 -10.37
N ALA A 98 1.47 14.46 -9.67
CA ALA A 98 0.75 14.85 -8.45
C ALA A 98 -0.73 15.14 -8.75
N ALA A 99 -1.02 15.95 -9.78
CA ALA A 99 -2.39 16.28 -10.16
C ALA A 99 -3.19 15.05 -10.62
N GLY A 100 -2.58 14.20 -11.46
CA GLY A 100 -3.20 12.96 -11.93
C GLY A 100 -3.40 11.95 -10.81
N GLY A 101 -2.40 11.75 -9.94
CA GLY A 101 -2.50 10.88 -8.77
C GLY A 101 -3.57 11.35 -7.79
N GLY A 102 -3.64 12.65 -7.51
CA GLY A 102 -4.69 13.24 -6.67
C GLY A 102 -6.08 13.07 -7.28
N ALA A 103 -6.24 13.35 -8.58
CA ALA A 103 -7.51 13.17 -9.28
C ALA A 103 -7.98 11.70 -9.27
N LEU A 104 -7.07 10.75 -9.51
CA LEU A 104 -7.37 9.32 -9.43
C LEU A 104 -7.72 8.89 -7.99
N GLY A 105 -7.04 9.43 -6.99
CA GLY A 105 -7.36 9.20 -5.58
C GLY A 105 -8.76 9.67 -5.21
N VAL A 106 -9.15 10.87 -5.66
CA VAL A 106 -10.52 11.39 -5.48
C VAL A 106 -11.54 10.52 -6.22
N ALA A 107 -11.25 10.12 -7.46
CA ALA A 107 -12.15 9.25 -8.21
C ALA A 107 -12.36 7.88 -7.52
N LEU A 108 -11.29 7.29 -6.98
CA LEU A 108 -11.36 6.06 -6.18
C LEU A 108 -12.18 6.27 -4.90
N SER A 109 -12.02 7.41 -4.22
CA SER A 109 -12.77 7.72 -3.01
C SER A 109 -14.28 7.78 -3.22
N VAL A 110 -14.76 8.09 -4.42
CA VAL A 110 -16.20 8.13 -4.74
C VAL A 110 -16.78 6.73 -4.90
N ILE A 111 -15.96 5.76 -5.31
CA ILE A 111 -16.38 4.38 -5.57
C ILE A 111 -16.14 3.49 -4.34
N ALA A 112 -15.23 3.89 -3.46
CA ALA A 112 -14.89 3.16 -2.24
C ALA A 112 -16.06 3.13 -1.26
N GLU A 113 -16.46 1.92 -0.84
CA GLU A 113 -17.51 1.71 0.18
C GLU A 113 -16.98 1.86 1.61
N SER A 114 -15.73 1.44 1.85
CA SER A 114 -15.04 1.58 3.13
C SER A 114 -13.56 1.91 2.94
N VAL A 115 -13.04 2.82 3.77
CA VAL A 115 -11.62 3.14 3.81
C VAL A 115 -10.79 1.94 4.25
N ILE A 116 -11.28 1.14 5.21
CA ILE A 116 -10.57 -0.03 5.72
C ILE A 116 -10.37 -1.08 4.64
N ASP A 117 -11.38 -1.33 3.81
CA ASP A 117 -11.29 -2.33 2.74
C ASP A 117 -10.28 -1.91 1.66
N VAL A 118 -10.33 -0.64 1.24
CA VAL A 118 -9.38 -0.10 0.25
C VAL A 118 -7.95 -0.17 0.79
N MET A 119 -7.73 0.22 2.05
CA MET A 119 -6.43 0.11 2.70
C MET A 119 -5.96 -1.34 2.83
N THR A 120 -6.86 -2.26 3.15
CA THR A 120 -6.54 -3.70 3.26
C THR A 120 -6.05 -4.26 1.93
N ILE A 121 -6.72 -3.93 0.83
CA ILE A 121 -6.30 -4.34 -0.52
C ILE A 121 -4.95 -3.70 -0.87
N PHE A 122 -4.79 -2.39 -0.62
CA PHE A 122 -3.55 -1.66 -0.89
C PHE A 122 -2.36 -2.29 -0.16
N TYR A 123 -2.45 -2.48 1.16
CA TYR A 123 -1.38 -3.07 1.95
C TYR A 123 -1.13 -4.54 1.61
N THR A 124 -2.16 -5.28 1.22
CA THR A 124 -2.01 -6.66 0.71
C THR A 124 -1.18 -6.69 -0.56
N LEU A 125 -1.51 -5.86 -1.55
CA LEU A 125 -0.77 -5.76 -2.81
C LEU A 125 0.66 -5.26 -2.59
N LEU A 126 0.84 -4.26 -1.72
CA LEU A 126 2.16 -3.73 -1.36
C LEU A 126 3.02 -4.82 -0.71
N SER A 127 2.47 -5.54 0.27
CA SER A 127 3.16 -6.63 0.95
C SER A 127 3.58 -7.74 -0.03
N VAL A 128 2.65 -8.24 -0.83
CA VAL A 128 2.92 -9.34 -1.78
C VAL A 128 3.92 -8.92 -2.87
N SER A 129 3.82 -7.69 -3.37
CA SER A 129 4.70 -7.20 -4.43
C SER A 129 6.10 -6.83 -3.94
N LEU A 130 6.28 -6.39 -2.69
CA LEU A 130 7.59 -5.94 -2.20
C LEU A 130 8.31 -6.96 -1.32
N PHE A 131 7.59 -7.84 -0.63
CA PHE A 131 8.20 -8.78 0.32
C PHE A 131 9.25 -9.68 -0.36
N VAL A 132 8.88 -10.36 -1.44
CA VAL A 132 9.80 -11.28 -2.13
C VAL A 132 10.97 -10.53 -2.78
N PRO A 133 10.78 -9.42 -3.52
CA PRO A 133 11.91 -8.67 -4.07
C PRO A 133 12.88 -8.13 -3.02
N ILE A 134 12.38 -7.63 -1.89
CA ILE A 134 13.23 -7.07 -0.83
C ILE A 134 14.03 -8.18 -0.16
N ILE A 135 13.38 -9.25 0.28
CA ILE A 135 14.07 -10.35 0.97
C ILE A 135 15.03 -11.06 0.03
N ALA A 136 14.58 -11.39 -1.18
CA ALA A 136 15.42 -12.09 -2.14
C ALA A 136 16.55 -11.20 -2.68
N GLY A 137 16.28 -9.94 -2.98
CA GLY A 137 17.29 -8.99 -3.45
C GLY A 137 18.36 -8.66 -2.42
N LEU A 138 18.01 -8.62 -1.12
CA LEU A 138 18.94 -8.27 -0.05
C LEU A 138 19.71 -9.47 0.51
N TYR A 139 19.05 -10.63 0.67
CA TYR A 139 19.63 -11.80 1.37
C TYR A 139 20.01 -12.97 0.44
N LEU A 140 19.37 -13.12 -0.72
CA LEU A 140 19.59 -14.27 -1.61
C LEU A 140 20.54 -13.93 -2.76
N ARG A 141 21.76 -14.48 -2.72
CA ARG A 141 22.81 -14.22 -3.71
C ARG A 141 22.56 -14.82 -5.10
N TRP A 142 21.54 -15.65 -5.24
CA TRP A 142 21.20 -16.37 -6.48
C TRP A 142 20.07 -15.71 -7.28
N THR A 143 19.32 -14.80 -6.67
CA THR A 143 18.15 -14.17 -7.28
C THR A 143 18.56 -13.15 -8.35
N ARG A 144 17.88 -13.14 -9.50
CA ARG A 144 18.00 -12.10 -10.52
C ARG A 144 16.63 -11.55 -10.92
N THR A 145 16.64 -10.61 -11.86
CA THR A 145 15.45 -9.93 -12.38
C THR A 145 14.30 -10.87 -12.79
N PRO A 146 14.50 -11.97 -13.54
CA PRO A 146 13.37 -12.80 -13.97
C PRO A 146 12.68 -13.50 -12.81
N GLU A 147 13.43 -14.01 -11.81
CA GLU A 147 12.86 -14.66 -10.63
C GLU A 147 11.98 -13.68 -9.82
N ILE A 148 12.46 -12.43 -9.67
CA ILE A 148 11.74 -11.36 -8.96
C ILE A 148 10.47 -10.96 -9.72
N LEU A 149 10.57 -10.73 -11.03
CA LEU A 149 9.41 -10.33 -11.83
C LEU A 149 8.32 -11.40 -11.83
N THR A 150 8.69 -12.67 -11.96
CA THR A 150 7.72 -13.77 -11.88
C THR A 150 7.03 -13.84 -10.52
N ALA A 151 7.76 -13.59 -9.44
CA ALA A 151 7.19 -13.58 -8.09
C ALA A 151 6.20 -12.44 -7.88
N ILE A 152 6.51 -11.24 -8.37
CA ILE A 152 5.60 -10.09 -8.29
C ILE A 152 4.33 -10.37 -9.10
N VAL A 153 4.47 -10.76 -10.36
CA VAL A 153 3.33 -10.96 -11.27
C VAL A 153 2.43 -12.08 -10.76
N THR A 154 2.99 -13.24 -10.40
CA THR A 154 2.19 -14.36 -9.92
C THR A 154 1.56 -14.11 -8.55
N GLY A 155 2.28 -13.44 -7.64
CA GLY A 155 1.75 -13.05 -6.33
C GLY A 155 0.57 -12.10 -6.43
N VAL A 156 0.70 -11.02 -7.20
CA VAL A 156 -0.38 -10.05 -7.46
C VAL A 156 -1.57 -10.71 -8.16
N THR A 157 -1.30 -11.57 -9.15
CA THR A 157 -2.36 -12.30 -9.86
C THR A 157 -3.12 -13.22 -8.90
N ALA A 158 -2.42 -13.93 -8.01
CA ALA A 158 -3.05 -14.79 -7.01
C ALA A 158 -3.95 -13.98 -6.05
N VAL A 159 -3.49 -12.82 -5.58
CA VAL A 159 -4.30 -11.91 -4.76
C VAL A 159 -5.58 -11.52 -5.51
N LEU A 160 -5.46 -11.07 -6.76
CA LEU A 160 -6.62 -10.65 -7.56
C LEU A 160 -7.63 -11.79 -7.79
N VAL A 161 -7.14 -12.98 -8.13
CA VAL A 161 -8.00 -14.17 -8.32
C VAL A 161 -8.71 -14.54 -7.03
N THR A 162 -8.02 -14.53 -5.89
CA THR A 162 -8.63 -14.86 -4.60
C THR A 162 -9.67 -13.83 -4.15
N HIS A 163 -9.44 -12.54 -4.42
CA HIS A 163 -10.43 -11.49 -4.17
C HIS A 163 -11.71 -11.67 -5.01
N LEU A 164 -11.59 -12.13 -6.26
CA LEU A 164 -12.74 -12.32 -7.15
C LEU A 164 -13.49 -13.64 -6.90
N THR A 165 -12.82 -14.66 -6.37
CA THR A 165 -13.39 -16.03 -6.26
C THR A 165 -13.96 -16.34 -4.86
N ALA A 166 -13.78 -15.44 -3.88
CA ALA A 166 -14.36 -15.52 -2.52
C ALA A 166 -14.17 -16.87 -1.77
N THR A 167 -13.10 -17.63 -2.05
CA THR A 167 -13.09 -19.09 -1.74
C THR A 167 -12.22 -19.55 -0.57
N VAL A 168 -11.67 -18.68 0.28
CA VAL A 168 -10.88 -19.18 1.43
C VAL A 168 -11.16 -18.40 2.71
N GLN A 169 -12.09 -18.87 3.54
CA GLN A 169 -12.40 -18.28 4.85
C GLN A 169 -11.27 -18.46 5.90
N ILE A 170 -10.29 -19.34 5.64
CA ILE A 170 -9.24 -19.69 6.59
C ILE A 170 -7.88 -19.04 6.23
N VAL A 171 -7.70 -18.61 4.99
CA VAL A 171 -6.42 -18.06 4.50
C VAL A 171 -6.67 -16.70 3.87
N THR A 172 -6.03 -15.66 4.40
CA THR A 172 -6.16 -14.31 3.84
C THR A 172 -5.60 -14.25 2.41
N PRO A 173 -6.15 -13.41 1.52
CA PRO A 173 -5.61 -13.19 0.18
C PRO A 173 -4.10 -12.87 0.18
N ALA A 174 -3.64 -12.13 1.20
CA ALA A 174 -2.23 -11.82 1.42
C ALA A 174 -1.36 -13.07 1.62
N MET A 175 -1.82 -14.04 2.43
CA MET A 175 -1.09 -15.28 2.67
C MET A 175 -0.99 -16.13 1.39
N VAL A 176 -2.08 -16.24 0.63
CA VAL A 176 -2.05 -16.96 -0.66
C VAL A 176 -1.09 -16.28 -1.64
N GLY A 177 -1.20 -14.96 -1.79
CA GLY A 177 -0.33 -14.16 -2.64
C GLY A 177 1.15 -14.33 -2.30
N LEU A 178 1.50 -14.28 -1.02
CA LEU A 178 2.87 -14.47 -0.55
C LEU A 178 3.39 -15.89 -0.82
N ILE A 179 2.59 -16.92 -0.54
CA ILE A 179 2.99 -18.31 -0.78
C ILE A 179 3.24 -18.54 -2.28
N VAL A 180 2.34 -18.06 -3.15
CA VAL A 180 2.50 -18.18 -4.60
C VAL A 180 3.72 -17.41 -5.08
N SER A 181 3.95 -16.21 -4.58
CA SER A 181 5.11 -15.38 -4.93
C SER A 181 6.44 -16.04 -4.55
N VAL A 182 6.53 -16.58 -3.33
CA VAL A 182 7.76 -17.25 -2.84
C VAL A 182 8.01 -18.56 -3.59
N THR A 183 6.98 -19.38 -3.79
CA THR A 183 7.12 -20.68 -4.46
C THR A 183 7.52 -20.53 -5.92
N THR A 184 6.95 -19.57 -6.65
CA THR A 184 7.30 -19.31 -8.05
C THR A 184 8.72 -18.77 -8.20
N ALA A 185 9.15 -17.80 -7.38
CA ALA A 185 10.56 -17.37 -7.34
C ALA A 185 11.51 -18.56 -7.09
N GLY A 186 11.14 -19.42 -6.13
CA GLY A 186 11.86 -20.64 -5.79
C GLY A 186 12.06 -21.56 -7.00
N LEU A 187 10.96 -21.90 -7.67
CA LEU A 187 10.94 -22.80 -8.82
C LEU A 187 11.72 -22.25 -10.02
N VAL A 188 11.53 -20.97 -10.35
CA VAL A 188 12.20 -20.35 -11.50
C VAL A 188 13.71 -20.33 -11.31
N GLY A 189 14.19 -19.95 -10.12
CA GLY A 189 15.63 -19.95 -9.90
C GLY A 189 16.21 -21.38 -9.73
N ALA A 190 15.46 -22.35 -9.21
CA ALA A 190 15.89 -23.76 -9.16
C ALA A 190 16.05 -24.36 -10.57
N ALA A 191 15.07 -24.13 -11.45
CA ALA A 191 15.14 -24.54 -12.86
C ALA A 191 16.37 -23.94 -13.57
N ARG A 192 16.70 -22.69 -13.25
CA ARG A 192 17.86 -22.01 -13.81
C ARG A 192 19.20 -22.55 -13.28
N ILE A 193 19.28 -22.89 -12.00
CA ILE A 193 20.49 -23.50 -11.43
C ILE A 193 20.74 -24.87 -12.08
N SER A 194 19.68 -25.65 -12.31
CA SER A 194 19.75 -26.94 -13.00
C SER A 194 20.25 -26.80 -14.45
N MET A 195 19.69 -25.87 -15.24
CA MET A 195 20.17 -25.64 -16.62
C MET A 195 21.63 -25.16 -16.71
N ARG A 196 22.13 -24.46 -15.69
CA ARG A 196 23.54 -24.04 -15.62
C ARG A 196 24.50 -25.19 -15.31
N GLN A 197 24.03 -26.24 -14.66
CA GLN A 197 24.83 -27.43 -14.38
C GLN A 197 24.92 -28.33 -15.62
N GLU A 198 23.81 -28.55 -16.32
CA GLU A 198 23.79 -29.33 -17.57
C GLU A 198 24.63 -28.71 -18.70
N GLY A 199 24.69 -27.38 -18.78
CA GLY A 199 25.54 -26.68 -19.75
C GLY A 199 27.04 -26.66 -19.41
N ARG A 200 27.43 -27.15 -18.23
CA ARG A 200 28.83 -27.22 -17.76
C ARG A 200 29.46 -28.60 -17.95
N GLU A 201 28.64 -29.61 -18.19
CA GLU A 201 29.05 -31.01 -18.42
C GLU A 201 29.18 -31.37 -19.91
N ARG A 202 28.86 -30.42 -20.81
CA ARG A 202 29.06 -30.52 -22.27
C ARG A 202 30.21 -29.64 -22.72
#